data_AF-A0A318IAG2-F1
#
_entry.id   AF-A0A318IAG2-F1
#
_cell.length_a   1.000
_cell.length_b   1.000
_cell.length_c   1.000
_cell.angle_alpha   90.00
_cell.angle_beta   90.00
_cell.angle_gamma   90.00
#
_symmetry.space_group_name_H-M   'P 1'
#
loop_
_entity.id
_entity.type
_entity.pdbx_description
1 polymer ?
#
loop_
_entity_poly.entity_id
_entity_poly.type
_entity_poly.pdbx_seq_one_letter_code
_entity_poly.pdbx_strand_id
1 'polypeptide(L)'
;MSKSTHFFGQPVYGQLIKSLDHDKIVEMSRKNGGERYVKSFDGYAHLVTMLYAVIMRFDSLREIEAAMTAEVRKLHHVGLSQV
;
A
#
# COMPACT_ATOMS: atom_id res chain seq x y z
N MET A 1 -27.18 14.87 -8.24
CA MET A 1 -27.31 13.43 -7.92
C MET A 1 -26.05 12.96 -7.22
N SER A 2 -26.10 12.79 -5.90
CA SER A 2 -25.02 12.12 -5.16
C SER A 2 -25.05 10.65 -5.57
N LYS A 3 -24.12 10.21 -6.42
CA LYS A 3 -23.94 8.77 -6.68
C LYS A 3 -23.40 8.15 -5.39
N SER A 4 -23.96 7.00 -4.99
CA SER A 4 -23.38 6.17 -3.94
C SER A 4 -21.89 5.96 -4.23
N THR A 5 -21.03 6.27 -3.25
CA THR A 5 -19.59 5.96 -3.30
C THR A 5 -19.29 4.54 -2.80
N HIS A 6 -20.32 3.82 -2.32
CA HIS A 6 -20.28 2.40 -2.00
C HIS A 6 -20.63 1.59 -3.24
N PHE A 7 -19.60 0.99 -3.84
CA PHE A 7 -19.71 0.13 -5.00
C PHE A 7 -19.62 -1.34 -4.58
N PHE A 8 -20.69 -2.11 -4.81
CA PHE A 8 -20.63 -3.57 -4.70
C PHE A 8 -19.65 -4.10 -5.77
N GLY A 9 -18.75 -5.01 -5.37
CA GLY A 9 -17.72 -5.57 -6.26
C GLY A 9 -16.34 -4.93 -6.16
N GLN A 10 -16.13 -3.95 -5.28
CA GLN A 10 -14.77 -3.46 -5.00
C GLN A 10 -13.93 -4.55 -4.29
N PRO A 11 -12.67 -4.79 -4.73
CA PRO A 11 -11.77 -5.71 -4.03
C PRO A 11 -11.60 -5.30 -2.57
N VAL A 12 -11.61 -6.28 -1.66
CA VAL A 12 -11.45 -6.06 -0.20
C VAL A 12 -10.17 -5.28 0.09
N TYR A 13 -9.08 -5.60 -0.62
CA TYR A 13 -7.81 -4.88 -0.50
C TYR A 13 -7.95 -3.38 -0.83
N GLY A 14 -8.66 -3.05 -1.91
CA GLY A 14 -8.93 -1.67 -2.31
C GLY A 14 -9.76 -0.90 -1.28
N GLN A 15 -10.71 -1.56 -0.63
CA GLN A 15 -11.50 -0.97 0.46
C GLN A 15 -10.66 -0.75 1.72
N LEU A 16 -9.78 -1.70 2.04
CA LEU A 16 -8.86 -1.60 3.18
C LEU A 16 -7.91 -0.41 3.02
N ILE A 17 -7.18 -0.31 1.91
CA ILE A 17 -6.24 0.79 1.68
C ILE A 17 -6.92 2.16 1.62
N LYS A 18 -8.16 2.21 1.11
CA LYS A 18 -8.96 3.46 1.07
C LYS A 18 -9.36 3.94 2.46
N SER A 19 -9.39 3.04 3.44
CA SER A 19 -9.67 3.37 4.85
C SER A 19 -8.43 3.89 5.58
N LEU A 20 -7.24 3.80 4.96
CA LEU A 20 -5.97 4.26 5.51
C LEU A 20 -5.68 5.69 5.05
N ASP A 21 -5.35 6.55 6.01
CA ASP A 21 -4.97 7.94 5.76
C ASP A 21 -3.46 8.02 5.49
N HIS A 22 -3.11 8.24 4.22
CA HIS A 22 -1.73 8.31 3.74
C HIS A 22 -0.88 9.28 4.56
N ASP A 23 -1.33 10.54 4.67
CA ASP A 23 -0.53 11.61 5.26
C ASP A 23 -0.30 11.39 6.74
N LYS A 24 -1.31 10.89 7.47
CA LYS A 24 -1.14 10.52 8.88
C LYS A 24 -0.15 9.38 9.07
N ILE A 25 -0.16 8.39 8.18
CA ILE A 25 0.78 7.25 8.26
C ILE A 25 2.22 7.74 8.03
N VAL A 26 2.43 8.56 7.00
CA VAL A 26 3.76 9.14 6.73
C VAL A 26 4.20 10.08 7.85
N GLU A 27 3.29 10.86 8.42
CA GLU A 27 3.57 11.72 9.58
C GLU A 27 4.02 10.90 10.79
N MET A 28 3.30 9.82 11.13
CA MET A 28 3.68 8.91 12.21
C MET A 28 5.05 8.28 11.94
N SER A 29 5.28 7.76 10.74
CA SER A 29 6.57 7.19 10.36
C SER A 29 7.71 8.20 10.55
N ARG A 30 7.52 9.45 10.12
CA ARG A 30 8.50 10.53 10.27
C ARG A 30 8.78 10.86 11.73
N LYS A 31 7.75 10.94 12.58
CA LYS A 31 7.89 11.18 14.03
C LYS A 31 8.71 10.08 14.71
N ASN A 32 8.59 8.84 14.24
CA ASN A 32 9.35 7.69 14.73
C ASN A 32 10.72 7.52 14.03
N GLY A 33 11.12 8.45 13.17
CA GLY A 33 12.40 8.41 12.45
C GLY A 33 12.45 7.45 11.26
N GLY A 34 11.33 6.82 10.89
CA GLY A 34 11.24 5.88 9.77
C GLY A 34 11.57 6.51 8.42
N GLU A 35 11.29 7.81 8.26
CA GLU A 35 11.50 8.55 7.00
C GLU A 35 12.85 9.28 6.90
N ARG A 36 13.78 9.08 7.84
CA ARG A 36 15.02 9.91 7.92
C ARG A 36 15.94 9.75 6.71
N TYR A 37 16.01 8.55 6.14
CA TYR A 37 16.91 8.20 5.03
C TYR A 37 16.16 7.58 3.85
N VAL A 38 14.82 7.65 3.87
CA VAL A 38 13.97 7.09 2.83
C VAL A 38 13.88 8.07 1.67
N LYS A 39 14.20 7.61 0.46
CA LYS A 39 14.08 8.39 -0.79
C LYS A 39 12.89 7.97 -1.64
N SER A 40 12.50 6.72 -1.50
CA SER A 40 11.39 6.04 -2.14
C SER A 40 10.94 4.93 -1.19
N PHE A 41 9.70 4.45 -1.33
CA PHE A 41 9.15 3.40 -0.46
C PHE A 41 9.04 3.83 1.01
N ASP A 42 8.22 4.86 1.25
CA ASP A 42 7.91 5.38 2.58
C ASP A 42 7.07 4.43 3.44
N GLY A 43 6.80 4.83 4.68
CA GLY A 43 6.03 4.03 5.62
C GLY A 43 4.63 3.64 5.12
N TYR A 44 4.02 4.43 4.24
CA TYR A 44 2.75 4.05 3.61
C TYR A 44 2.97 2.95 2.58
N ALA A 45 3.96 3.11 1.70
CA ALA A 45 4.30 2.10 0.71
C ALA A 45 4.69 0.76 1.34
N HIS A 46 5.47 0.81 2.42
CA HIS A 46 5.83 -0.35 3.21
C HIS A 46 4.59 -1.03 3.81
N LEU A 47 3.69 -0.27 4.45
CA LEU A 47 2.48 -0.81 5.05
C LEU A 47 1.58 -1.50 4.02
N VAL A 48 1.31 -0.85 2.89
CA VAL A 48 0.49 -1.40 1.80
C VAL A 48 1.12 -2.69 1.27
N THR A 49 2.43 -2.71 1.04
CA THR A 49 3.16 -3.90 0.58
C THR A 49 3.07 -5.05 1.57
N MET A 50 3.21 -4.79 2.87
CA MET A 50 3.11 -5.82 3.91
C MET A 50 1.67 -6.35 4.07
N LEU A 51 0.65 -5.50 3.93
CA LEU A 51 -0.75 -5.94 3.91
C LEU A 51 -1.02 -6.88 2.72
N TYR A 52 -0.49 -6.54 1.54
CA TYR A 52 -0.57 -7.41 0.37
C TYR A 52 0.11 -8.76 0.63
N ALA A 53 1.31 -8.76 1.21
CA ALA A 53 2.04 -9.97 1.56
C ALA A 53 1.27 -10.88 2.52
N VAL A 54 0.65 -10.31 3.56
CA VAL A 54 -0.16 -11.06 4.53
C VAL A 54 -1.40 -11.68 3.88
N ILE A 55 -2.09 -10.93 3.02
CA ILE A 55 -3.29 -11.42 2.31
C ILE A 55 -2.94 -12.54 1.33
N MET A 56 -1.81 -12.40 0.63
CA MET A 56 -1.31 -13.40 -0.32
C MET A 56 -0.58 -14.57 0.34
N ARG A 57 -0.29 -14.47 1.65
CA ARG A 57 0.48 -15.45 2.44
C ARG A 57 1.88 -15.70 1.89
N PHE A 58 2.60 -14.62 1.58
CA PHE A 58 4.02 -14.71 1.23
C PHE A 58 4.85 -14.90 2.49
N ASP A 59 5.76 -15.87 2.45
CA ASP A 59 6.61 -16.23 3.59
C ASP A 59 8.02 -15.65 3.46
N SER A 60 8.36 -15.07 2.31
CA SER A 60 9.68 -14.49 2.05
C SER A 60 9.63 -13.13 1.37
N LEU A 61 10.65 -12.30 1.65
CA LEU A 61 10.84 -11.03 0.95
C LEU A 61 10.99 -11.21 -0.57
N ARG A 62 11.52 -12.36 -1.01
CA ARG A 62 11.67 -12.69 -2.43
C ARG A 62 10.33 -12.91 -3.11
N GLU A 63 9.37 -13.56 -2.45
CA GLU A 63 8.02 -13.71 -2.99
C GLU A 63 7.30 -12.36 -3.06
N ILE A 64 7.47 -11.53 -2.02
CA ILE A 64 6.91 -10.18 -1.99
C ILE A 64 7.46 -9.34 -3.15
N GLU A 65 8.78 -9.30 -3.31
CA GLU A 65 9.44 -8.54 -4.38
C GLU A 65 8.99 -9.04 -5.76
N ALA A 66 9.04 -10.35 -6.01
CA ALA A 66 8.64 -10.92 -7.29
C ALA A 66 7.17 -10.59 -7.63
N ALA A 67 6.27 -10.66 -6.66
CA ALA A 67 4.86 -10.34 -6.85
C ALA A 67 4.62 -8.84 -7.08
N MET A 68 5.29 -7.97 -6.32
CA MET A 68 5.19 -6.52 -6.48
C MET A 68 5.75 -6.07 -7.83
N THR A 69 6.86 -6.64 -8.26
CA THR A 69 7.47 -6.40 -9.57
C THR A 69 6.57 -6.89 -10.71
N ALA A 70 5.97 -8.07 -10.58
CA ALA A 70 5.01 -8.58 -11.56
C ALA A 70 3.77 -7.68 -11.71
N GLU A 71 3.36 -7.02 -10.62
CA GLU A 71 2.16 -6.20 -10.56
C GLU A 71 2.43 -4.68 -10.68
N VAL A 72 3.63 -4.28 -11.07
CA VAL A 72 4.07 -2.87 -11.10
C VAL A 72 3.10 -1.93 -11.82
N ARG A 73 2.43 -2.41 -12.87
CA ARG A 73 1.46 -1.63 -13.66
C ARG A 73 0.18 -1.31 -12.88
N LYS A 74 -0.16 -2.09 -11.85
CA LYS A 74 -1.36 -1.90 -11.01
C LYS A 74 -1.08 -1.03 -9.79
N LEU A 75 0.18 -0.88 -9.40
CA LEU A 75 0.59 -0.22 -8.16
C LEU A 75 0.19 1.25 -8.09
N HIS A 76 0.23 1.95 -9.22
CA HIS A 76 -0.24 3.33 -9.31
C HIS A 76 -1.71 3.48 -8.90
N HIS A 77 -2.56 2.48 -9.16
CA HIS A 77 -3.98 2.51 -8.77
C HIS A 77 -4.21 2.34 -7.27
N VAL A 78 -3.21 1.85 -6.54
CA VAL A 78 -3.25 1.67 -5.07
C VAL A 78 -2.40 2.71 -4.34
N GLY A 79 -1.99 3.78 -5.02
CA GLY A 79 -1.25 4.89 -4.42
C GLY A 79 0.25 4.66 -4.29
N LEU A 80 0.80 3.65 -4.97
CA LEU A 80 2.24 3.37 -4.97
C LEU A 80 2.87 3.78 -6.30
N SER A 81 3.81 4.70 -6.25
CA SER A 81 4.51 5.19 -7.45
C SER A 81 5.73 4.36 -7.83
N GLN A 82 6.35 3.68 -6.87
CA GLN A 82 7.59 2.91 -7.05
C GLN A 82 7.63 1.69 -6.10
N VAL A 83 8.28 0.61 -6.56
CA VAL A 83 8.72 -0.55 -5.76
C VAL A 83 10.23 -0.51 -5.68
#